data_AF-A0A536HYW6-F1
#
_entry.id   AF-A0A536HYW6-F1
#
_cell.length_a   1.000
_cell.length_b   1.000
_cell.length_c   1.000
_cell.angle_alpha   90.00
_cell.angle_beta   90.00
_cell.angle_gamma   90.00
#
_symmetry.space_group_name_H-M   'P 1'
#
loop_
_entity.id
_entity.type
_entity.pdbx_description
1 polymer ?
#
loop_
_entity_poly.entity_id
_entity_poly.type
_entity_poly.pdbx_seq_one_letter_code
_entity_poly.pdbx_strand_id
1 'polypeptide(L)'
;MSSTGGFRLPTRVALGAVLAGLALPALAGAAQADNRSLSVTGHVGYHDVTKQGEWMPVNLDITNRGGDFQGSVEVSADTSSLNGTVVKGQTGSVDAAVYQIPVSLPAGATKHLRVYMVADYPGMPVAVRVVENGHAVFAQALPSATNTGTLIGVLSDEPTVFDDFAALPFPSSLAPKIVHLTKDELPDSQVMLRAFDLIAVNDFATDGFTSGQRAALTDYVANGGSLLLGTGAAWHKTLAGVGADLLPMQVTGTSMIASPAAAGGATLEVATGSLSGGRAWL
;
A
#
# COMPACT_ATOMS: atom_id res chain seq x y z
N MET A 1 -73.65 -75.55 28.07
CA MET A 1 -72.92 -76.56 27.25
C MET A 1 -72.62 -75.87 25.93
N SER A 2 -71.42 -75.56 25.49
CA SER A 2 -70.07 -75.83 25.99
C SER A 2 -69.13 -74.76 25.41
N SER A 3 -68.14 -74.40 26.19
CA SER A 3 -67.01 -73.52 25.85
C SER A 3 -65.92 -74.33 25.14
N THR A 4 -65.33 -73.78 24.08
CA THR A 4 -63.99 -74.04 23.53
C THR A 4 -63.73 -72.91 22.50
N GLY A 5 -62.63 -72.16 22.46
CA GLY A 5 -61.23 -72.43 22.76
C GLY A 5 -60.45 -72.36 21.43
N GLY A 6 -59.62 -71.32 21.22
CA GLY A 6 -58.80 -71.22 19.99
C GLY A 6 -58.03 -69.91 19.83
N PHE A 7 -56.80 -69.89 20.33
CA PHE A 7 -55.82 -68.80 20.31
C PHE A 7 -55.06 -68.80 18.97
N ARG A 8 -54.94 -67.65 18.25
CA ARG A 8 -53.80 -67.31 17.36
C ARG A 8 -53.70 -65.79 17.15
N LEU A 9 -52.61 -65.16 17.61
CA LEU A 9 -52.19 -63.82 17.22
C LEU A 9 -51.64 -63.81 15.78
N PRO A 10 -51.74 -62.67 15.08
CA PRO A 10 -50.61 -62.22 14.29
C PRO A 10 -50.14 -60.83 14.70
N THR A 11 -48.87 -60.80 15.10
CA THR A 11 -47.96 -59.66 15.21
C THR A 11 -48.09 -58.71 14.02
N ARG A 12 -48.44 -57.45 14.26
CA ARG A 12 -48.05 -56.33 13.39
C ARG A 12 -47.71 -55.10 14.22
N VAL A 13 -46.40 -54.91 14.35
CA VAL A 13 -45.74 -53.65 14.70
C VAL A 13 -46.07 -52.62 13.62
N ALA A 14 -46.53 -51.43 14.00
CA ALA A 14 -46.34 -50.22 13.20
C ALA A 14 -46.46 -48.97 14.09
N LEU A 15 -45.28 -48.36 14.29
CA LEU A 15 -45.01 -47.08 14.91
C LEU A 15 -45.60 -45.96 14.04
N GLY A 16 -46.26 -44.96 14.62
CA GLY A 16 -46.88 -43.87 13.87
C GLY A 16 -46.90 -42.55 14.64
N ALA A 17 -45.73 -41.95 14.84
CA ALA A 17 -45.60 -40.54 15.22
C ALA A 17 -44.93 -39.80 14.05
N VAL A 18 -45.71 -39.06 13.27
CA VAL A 18 -45.19 -38.13 12.27
C VAL A 18 -45.31 -36.71 12.84
N LEU A 19 -44.19 -36.20 13.34
CA LEU A 19 -43.99 -34.81 13.68
C LEU A 19 -43.82 -34.00 12.38
N ALA A 20 -44.71 -33.04 12.15
CA ALA A 20 -44.58 -32.05 11.09
C ALA A 20 -43.48 -31.04 11.46
N GLY A 21 -42.27 -31.24 10.94
CA GLY A 21 -41.20 -30.26 10.98
C GLY A 21 -41.25 -29.35 9.74
N LEU A 22 -41.62 -28.08 9.95
CA LEU A 22 -41.47 -27.01 8.96
C LEU A 22 -39.97 -26.80 8.67
N ALA A 23 -39.52 -27.26 7.50
CA ALA A 23 -38.22 -26.87 6.95
C ALA A 23 -38.43 -25.63 6.08
N LEU A 24 -38.07 -24.45 6.60
CA LEU A 24 -37.81 -23.26 5.80
C LEU A 24 -36.36 -23.38 5.27
N PRO A 25 -36.13 -23.55 3.97
CA PRO A 25 -34.80 -23.32 3.43
C PRO A 25 -34.57 -21.80 3.42
N ALA A 26 -33.70 -21.32 4.31
CA ALA A 26 -33.12 -19.99 4.19
C ALA A 26 -32.23 -19.98 2.93
N LEU A 27 -32.81 -19.59 1.80
CA LEU A 27 -32.06 -19.18 0.61
C LEU A 27 -31.43 -17.83 0.93
N ALA A 28 -30.29 -17.84 1.63
CA ALA A 28 -29.37 -16.72 1.62
C ALA A 28 -28.71 -16.71 0.23
N GLY A 29 -29.37 -16.07 -0.75
CA GLY A 29 -28.71 -15.73 -2.00
C GLY A 29 -27.58 -14.77 -1.67
N ALA A 30 -26.33 -15.15 -1.95
CA ALA A 30 -25.24 -14.19 -2.00
C ALA A 30 -25.63 -13.15 -3.06
N ALA A 31 -25.99 -11.94 -2.62
CA ALA A 31 -26.20 -10.82 -3.53
C ALA A 31 -24.89 -10.61 -4.28
N GLN A 32 -24.87 -10.94 -5.57
CA GLN A 32 -23.74 -10.63 -6.43
C GLN A 32 -23.66 -9.11 -6.54
N ALA A 33 -22.48 -8.56 -6.27
CA ALA A 33 -22.19 -7.15 -6.46
C ALA A 33 -22.59 -6.71 -7.88
N ASP A 34 -23.48 -5.72 -8.00
CA ASP A 34 -23.83 -5.15 -9.31
C ASP A 34 -22.74 -4.17 -9.72
N ASN A 35 -21.65 -4.71 -10.28
CA ASN A 35 -20.46 -3.97 -10.74
C ASN A 35 -20.75 -2.93 -11.85
N ARG A 36 -22.01 -2.67 -12.22
CA ARG A 36 -22.37 -1.76 -13.33
C ARG A 36 -22.40 -0.29 -12.91
N SER A 37 -22.65 0.02 -11.64
CA SER A 37 -22.78 1.40 -11.14
C SER A 37 -21.47 1.99 -10.67
N LEU A 38 -20.50 1.17 -10.28
CA LEU A 38 -19.18 1.60 -9.81
C LEU A 38 -18.09 1.04 -10.73
N SER A 39 -17.07 1.85 -11.03
CA SER A 39 -15.80 1.31 -11.55
C SER A 39 -14.65 1.73 -10.66
N VAL A 40 -13.73 0.79 -10.46
CA VAL A 40 -12.49 1.02 -9.72
C VAL A 40 -11.31 0.69 -10.61
N THR A 41 -10.40 1.64 -10.75
CA THR A 41 -9.04 1.41 -11.24
C THR A 41 -8.07 1.65 -10.09
N GLY A 42 -6.93 0.97 -10.10
CA GLY A 42 -5.97 1.16 -9.03
C GLY A 42 -4.61 0.54 -9.29
N HIS A 43 -3.65 1.06 -8.53
CA HIS A 43 -2.24 0.70 -8.56
C HIS A 43 -1.81 0.28 -7.16
N VAL A 44 -1.00 -0.77 -7.08
CA VAL A 44 -0.55 -1.35 -5.81
C VAL A 44 0.95 -1.08 -5.66
N GLY A 45 1.33 -0.44 -4.57
CA GLY A 45 2.68 -0.01 -4.32
C GLY A 45 3.06 1.30 -5.01
N TYR A 46 4.35 1.63 -4.97
CA TYR A 46 4.88 2.79 -5.67
C TYR A 46 5.19 2.38 -7.10
N HIS A 47 4.49 2.96 -8.07
CA HIS A 47 4.66 2.67 -9.50
C HIS A 47 4.57 1.16 -9.80
N ASP A 48 3.55 0.50 -9.22
CA ASP A 48 3.31 -0.95 -9.32
C ASP A 48 4.46 -1.82 -8.78
N VAL A 49 5.26 -1.28 -7.84
CA VAL A 49 6.30 -1.99 -7.09
C VAL A 49 5.95 -2.08 -5.60
N THR A 50 6.02 -3.28 -5.06
CA THR A 50 5.83 -3.57 -3.63
C THR A 50 7.08 -4.14 -2.98
N LYS A 51 7.23 -3.90 -1.68
CA LYS A 51 8.23 -4.56 -0.84
C LYS A 51 7.52 -5.39 0.23
N GLN A 52 7.90 -6.67 0.33
CA GLN A 52 7.24 -7.60 1.24
C GLN A 52 7.37 -7.15 2.71
N GLY A 53 6.26 -7.24 3.46
CA GLY A 53 6.20 -6.94 4.89
C GLY A 53 6.22 -5.44 5.23
N GLU A 54 6.31 -4.58 4.22
CA GLU A 54 6.27 -3.13 4.39
C GLU A 54 4.88 -2.58 4.07
N TRP A 55 4.62 -1.38 4.59
CA TRP A 55 3.40 -0.64 4.28
C TRP A 55 3.49 -0.04 2.88
N MET A 56 2.60 -0.50 2.00
CA MET A 56 2.55 -0.09 0.61
C MET A 56 1.23 0.66 0.33
N PRO A 57 1.27 1.74 -0.48
CA PRO A 57 0.05 2.43 -0.89
C PRO A 57 -0.73 1.59 -1.89
N VAL A 58 -2.05 1.74 -1.87
CA VAL A 58 -2.97 1.30 -2.90
C VAL A 58 -3.74 2.53 -3.33
N ASN A 59 -3.38 3.04 -4.50
CA ASN A 59 -4.03 4.21 -5.09
C ASN A 59 -5.24 3.73 -5.89
N LEU A 60 -6.41 4.30 -5.61
CA LEU A 60 -7.69 3.90 -6.18
C LEU A 60 -8.40 5.11 -6.78
N ASP A 61 -8.89 4.94 -7.99
CA ASP A 61 -9.85 5.85 -8.62
C ASP A 61 -11.20 5.16 -8.68
N ILE A 62 -12.13 5.67 -7.88
CA ILE A 62 -13.48 5.11 -7.77
C ILE A 62 -14.43 6.07 -8.43
N THR A 63 -15.09 5.62 -9.50
CA THR A 63 -16.08 6.42 -10.24
C THR A 63 -17.47 5.87 -10.00
N ASN A 64 -18.36 6.75 -9.53
CA ASN A 64 -19.77 6.43 -9.33
C ASN A 64 -20.61 6.86 -10.55
N ARG A 65 -21.21 5.89 -11.23
CA ARG A 65 -22.16 6.07 -12.35
C ARG A 65 -23.61 5.77 -11.95
N GLY A 66 -23.85 5.41 -10.69
CA GLY A 66 -25.17 5.19 -10.12
C GLY A 66 -25.70 6.41 -9.37
N GLY A 67 -26.61 6.16 -8.42
CA GLY A 67 -27.05 7.17 -7.46
C GLY A 67 -26.01 7.45 -6.39
N ASP A 68 -26.29 8.42 -5.52
CA ASP A 68 -25.40 8.77 -4.40
C ASP A 68 -25.05 7.54 -3.56
N PHE A 69 -23.77 7.40 -3.23
CA PHE A 69 -23.20 6.27 -2.51
C PHE A 69 -22.61 6.73 -1.17
N GLN A 70 -22.95 6.00 -0.10
CA GLN A 70 -22.36 6.22 1.22
C GLN A 70 -21.99 4.89 1.87
N GLY A 71 -20.69 4.67 2.07
CA GLY A 71 -20.21 3.39 2.57
C GLY A 71 -18.73 3.41 2.88
N SER A 72 -18.03 2.34 2.57
CA SER A 72 -16.59 2.21 2.75
C SER A 72 -15.90 1.46 1.64
N VAL A 73 -14.61 1.75 1.47
CA VAL A 73 -13.70 0.96 0.64
C VAL A 73 -12.90 0.05 1.55
N GLU A 74 -12.87 -1.23 1.22
CA GLU A 74 -12.07 -2.25 1.89
C GLU A 74 -10.97 -2.72 0.95
N VAL A 75 -9.74 -2.80 1.45
CA VAL A 75 -8.55 -3.29 0.73
C VAL A 75 -7.93 -4.43 1.52
N SER A 76 -7.54 -5.52 0.86
CA SER A 76 -6.90 -6.68 1.50
C SER A 76 -5.86 -7.33 0.58
N ALA A 77 -4.77 -7.84 1.18
CA ALA A 77 -3.76 -8.67 0.51
C ALA A 77 -4.28 -10.06 0.11
N ASP A 78 -5.50 -10.41 0.49
CA ASP A 78 -6.12 -11.71 0.22
C ASP A 78 -7.38 -11.58 -0.63
N THR A 79 -7.36 -12.27 -1.77
CA THR A 79 -8.48 -12.33 -2.71
C THR A 79 -9.63 -13.22 -2.24
N SER A 80 -9.45 -14.05 -1.20
CA SER A 80 -10.55 -14.80 -0.58
C SER A 80 -11.66 -13.88 -0.07
N SER A 81 -11.29 -12.66 0.36
CA SER A 81 -12.21 -11.61 0.80
C SER A 81 -13.22 -11.18 -0.27
N LEU A 82 -12.90 -11.35 -1.57
CA LEU A 82 -13.80 -10.99 -2.67
C LEU A 82 -15.10 -11.81 -2.67
N ASN A 83 -15.06 -13.03 -2.13
CA ASN A 83 -16.24 -13.89 -2.04
C ASN A 83 -17.11 -13.61 -0.80
N GLY A 84 -16.79 -12.58 -0.01
CA GLY A 84 -17.48 -12.28 1.25
C GLY A 84 -17.20 -13.28 2.37
N THR A 85 -16.38 -14.30 2.12
CA THR A 85 -15.94 -15.30 3.10
C THR A 85 -14.54 -14.93 3.55
N VAL A 86 -14.42 -14.21 4.67
CA VAL A 86 -13.15 -14.20 5.40
C VAL A 86 -12.98 -15.60 5.97
N VAL A 87 -12.03 -16.38 5.44
CA VAL A 87 -11.81 -17.76 5.87
C VAL A 87 -11.09 -17.76 7.22
N LYS A 88 -11.83 -17.45 8.29
CA LYS A 88 -11.33 -17.54 9.65
C LYS A 88 -10.99 -18.99 9.98
N GLY A 89 -9.71 -19.28 10.16
CA GLY A 89 -9.25 -20.50 10.82
C GLY A 89 -9.15 -21.75 9.96
N GLN A 90 -8.81 -21.64 8.67
CA GLN A 90 -8.14 -22.78 8.02
C GLN A 90 -6.74 -22.89 8.61
N THR A 91 -6.42 -24.05 9.18
CA THR A 91 -5.12 -24.34 9.80
C THR A 91 -4.01 -24.14 8.76
N GLY A 92 -3.39 -22.96 8.77
CA GLY A 92 -2.37 -22.54 7.79
C GLY A 92 -2.69 -21.26 6.98
N SER A 93 -3.93 -20.77 7.00
CA SER A 93 -4.34 -19.50 6.37
C SER A 93 -4.43 -18.42 7.45
N VAL A 94 -3.53 -17.44 7.41
CA VAL A 94 -3.62 -16.23 8.23
C VAL A 94 -4.72 -15.36 7.62
N ASP A 95 -5.73 -14.98 8.41
CA ASP A 95 -6.72 -13.99 7.99
C ASP A 95 -5.98 -12.70 7.60
N ALA A 96 -5.97 -12.35 6.31
CA ALA A 96 -5.34 -11.10 5.89
C ALA A 96 -6.12 -9.91 6.45
N ALA A 97 -5.39 -8.90 6.93
CA ALA A 97 -5.99 -7.68 7.43
C ALA A 97 -6.83 -6.99 6.34
N VAL A 98 -8.01 -6.49 6.73
CA VAL A 98 -8.87 -5.68 5.88
C VAL A 98 -8.73 -4.22 6.32
N TYR A 99 -8.23 -3.39 5.40
CA TYR A 99 -8.04 -1.96 5.61
C TYR A 99 -9.26 -1.21 5.08
N GLN A 100 -9.95 -0.48 5.94
CA GLN A 100 -11.24 0.13 5.61
C GLN A 100 -11.18 1.66 5.73
N ILE A 101 -11.68 2.36 4.71
CA ILE A 101 -11.82 3.82 4.72
C ILE A 101 -13.27 4.21 4.40
N PRO A 102 -13.93 5.04 5.23
CA PRO A 102 -15.27 5.53 4.94
C PRO A 102 -15.25 6.46 3.73
N VAL A 103 -16.27 6.34 2.88
CA VAL A 103 -16.34 7.09 1.63
C VAL A 103 -17.77 7.52 1.31
N SER A 104 -17.89 8.78 0.91
CA SER A 104 -19.08 9.37 0.31
C SER A 104 -18.76 9.67 -1.15
N LEU A 105 -19.55 9.16 -2.08
CA LEU A 105 -19.43 9.40 -3.52
C LEU A 105 -20.79 9.83 -4.08
N PRO A 106 -20.99 11.12 -4.37
CA PRO A 106 -22.16 11.58 -5.11
C PRO A 106 -22.27 10.93 -6.50
N ALA A 107 -23.47 10.92 -7.06
CA ALA A 107 -23.71 10.47 -8.42
C ALA A 107 -22.83 11.21 -9.44
N GLY A 108 -22.16 10.46 -10.33
CA GLY A 108 -21.26 11.01 -11.36
C GLY A 108 -19.87 11.43 -10.86
N ALA A 109 -19.58 11.33 -9.57
CA ALA A 109 -18.30 11.74 -9.01
C ALA A 109 -17.22 10.65 -9.15
N THR A 110 -15.97 11.10 -9.32
CA THR A 110 -14.78 10.27 -9.15
C THR A 110 -14.03 10.70 -7.90
N LYS A 111 -13.59 9.72 -7.10
CA LYS A 111 -12.78 9.96 -5.92
C LYS A 111 -11.45 9.23 -6.03
N HIS A 112 -10.38 9.97 -5.80
CA HIS A 112 -9.02 9.47 -5.68
C HIS A 112 -8.74 9.16 -4.20
N LEU A 113 -8.35 7.93 -3.91
CA LEU A 113 -8.06 7.45 -2.56
C LEU A 113 -6.68 6.81 -2.52
N ARG A 114 -5.97 7.02 -1.42
CA ARG A 114 -4.77 6.25 -1.08
C ARG A 114 -5.04 5.51 0.21
N VAL A 115 -4.97 4.18 0.16
CA VAL A 115 -5.06 3.29 1.32
C VAL A 115 -3.68 2.68 1.54
N TYR A 116 -3.19 2.61 2.77
CA TYR A 116 -1.97 1.86 3.05
C TYR A 116 -2.32 0.49 3.61
N MET A 117 -1.65 -0.54 3.09
CA MET A 117 -1.76 -1.93 3.55
C MET A 117 -0.38 -2.55 3.66
N VAL A 118 -0.22 -3.53 4.54
CA VAL A 118 1.00 -4.34 4.58
C VAL A 118 1.00 -5.35 3.44
N ALA A 119 2.07 -5.37 2.65
CA ALA A 119 2.26 -6.32 1.56
C ALA A 119 2.86 -7.66 2.06
N ASP A 120 2.09 -8.44 2.81
CA ASP A 120 2.57 -9.67 3.46
C ASP A 120 2.99 -10.78 2.47
N TYR A 121 2.29 -10.86 1.34
CA TYR A 121 2.46 -11.92 0.35
C TYR A 121 2.85 -11.32 -1.02
N PRO A 122 4.12 -11.44 -1.43
CA PRO A 122 4.63 -10.78 -2.63
C PRO A 122 3.99 -11.37 -3.90
N GLY A 123 3.61 -10.50 -4.83
CA GLY A 123 3.02 -10.90 -6.12
C GLY A 123 1.56 -11.35 -6.05
N MET A 124 0.93 -11.33 -4.87
CA MET A 124 -0.50 -11.62 -4.74
C MET A 124 -1.35 -10.44 -5.23
N PRO A 125 -2.46 -10.71 -5.95
CA PRO A 125 -3.41 -9.66 -6.30
C PRO A 125 -4.04 -9.06 -5.03
N VAL A 126 -4.30 -7.75 -5.05
CA VAL A 126 -4.96 -7.05 -3.95
C VAL A 126 -6.47 -7.03 -4.20
N ALA A 127 -7.24 -7.45 -3.20
CA ALA A 127 -8.69 -7.36 -3.22
C ALA A 127 -9.15 -5.95 -2.85
N VAL A 128 -10.07 -5.40 -3.65
CA VAL A 128 -10.78 -4.16 -3.36
C VAL A 128 -12.27 -4.43 -3.37
N ARG A 129 -12.95 -4.03 -2.29
CA ARG A 129 -14.40 -4.08 -2.17
C ARG A 129 -14.94 -2.70 -1.83
N VAL A 130 -16.09 -2.37 -2.40
CA VAL A 130 -16.88 -1.21 -1.99
C VAL A 130 -18.11 -1.73 -1.29
N VAL A 131 -18.31 -1.29 -0.04
CA VAL A 131 -19.29 -1.84 0.89
C VAL A 131 -20.28 -0.76 1.30
N GLU A 132 -21.57 -1.05 1.16
CA GLU A 132 -22.69 -0.22 1.60
C GLU A 132 -23.60 -1.04 2.52
N ASN A 133 -23.96 -0.48 3.67
CA ASN A 133 -24.79 -1.17 4.68
C ASN A 133 -24.27 -2.57 5.07
N GLY A 134 -22.95 -2.79 5.04
CA GLY A 134 -22.31 -4.07 5.36
C GLY A 134 -22.27 -5.08 4.21
N HIS A 135 -22.76 -4.72 3.02
CA HIS A 135 -22.82 -5.59 1.85
C HIS A 135 -21.88 -5.06 0.76
N ALA A 136 -21.10 -5.95 0.13
CA ALA A 136 -20.25 -5.56 -0.99
C ALA A 136 -21.12 -5.28 -2.23
N VAL A 137 -21.13 -4.03 -2.67
CA VAL A 137 -21.81 -3.59 -3.91
C VAL A 137 -20.86 -3.60 -5.10
N PHE A 138 -19.55 -3.67 -4.84
CA PHE A 138 -18.50 -3.86 -5.84
C PHE A 138 -17.38 -4.72 -5.24
N ALA A 139 -16.79 -5.59 -6.06
CA ALA A 139 -15.61 -6.37 -5.69
C ALA A 139 -14.73 -6.64 -6.93
N GLN A 140 -13.43 -6.41 -6.78
CA GLN A 140 -12.44 -6.64 -7.84
C GLN A 140 -11.06 -6.96 -7.25
N ALA A 141 -10.32 -7.86 -7.91
CA ALA A 141 -8.88 -7.99 -7.70
C ALA A 141 -8.14 -6.97 -8.60
N LEU A 142 -7.24 -6.18 -8.01
CA LEU A 142 -6.29 -5.36 -8.76
C LEU A 142 -5.19 -6.24 -9.36
N PRO A 143 -4.55 -5.81 -10.46
CA PRO A 143 -3.36 -6.47 -10.99
C PRO A 143 -2.27 -6.63 -9.92
N SER A 144 -1.51 -7.71 -9.99
CA SER A 144 -0.36 -7.93 -9.11
C SER A 144 0.73 -6.90 -9.38
N ALA A 145 1.31 -6.37 -8.31
CA ALA A 145 2.51 -5.54 -8.35
C ALA A 145 3.79 -6.38 -8.43
N THR A 146 4.86 -5.78 -8.94
CA THR A 146 6.20 -6.37 -8.93
C THR A 146 6.78 -6.31 -7.52
N ASN A 147 7.20 -7.45 -6.97
CA ASN A 147 7.88 -7.46 -5.68
C ASN A 147 9.38 -7.17 -5.82
N THR A 148 9.93 -6.43 -4.86
CA THR A 148 11.37 -6.18 -4.72
C THR A 148 11.85 -6.46 -3.30
N GLY A 149 13.14 -6.80 -3.16
CA GLY A 149 13.84 -6.83 -1.88
C GLY A 149 14.45 -5.48 -1.50
N THR A 150 14.76 -4.63 -2.48
CA THR A 150 15.34 -3.30 -2.29
C THR A 150 14.54 -2.27 -3.08
N LEU A 151 14.06 -1.21 -2.43
CA LEU A 151 13.29 -0.13 -3.04
C LEU A 151 13.96 1.22 -2.75
N ILE A 152 14.25 1.96 -3.82
CA ILE A 152 14.86 3.29 -3.78
C ILE A 152 13.85 4.31 -4.29
N GLY A 153 13.48 5.27 -3.44
CA GLY A 153 12.63 6.39 -3.83
C GLY A 153 13.47 7.58 -4.24
N VAL A 154 13.23 8.15 -5.42
CA VAL A 154 13.98 9.32 -5.94
C VAL A 154 13.03 10.50 -6.07
N LEU A 155 13.37 11.64 -5.47
CA LEU A 155 12.71 12.92 -5.71
C LEU A 155 13.65 13.82 -6.50
N SER A 156 13.27 14.13 -7.73
CA SER A 156 14.08 14.92 -8.66
C SER A 156 13.23 15.55 -9.74
N ASP A 157 13.62 16.75 -10.18
CA ASP A 157 13.06 17.37 -11.38
C ASP A 157 13.65 16.75 -12.67
N GLU A 158 14.77 16.02 -12.55
CA GLU A 158 15.36 15.22 -13.62
C GLU A 158 14.84 13.76 -13.55
N PRO A 159 14.14 13.26 -14.59
CA PRO A 159 13.33 12.04 -14.53
C PRO A 159 14.11 10.72 -14.55
N THR A 160 15.42 10.75 -14.83
CA THR A 160 16.24 9.52 -14.96
C THR A 160 17.44 9.53 -14.01
N VAL A 161 17.51 10.51 -13.11
CA VAL A 161 18.63 10.59 -12.19
C VAL A 161 18.67 9.34 -11.31
N PHE A 162 19.87 8.80 -11.11
CA PHE A 162 20.11 7.58 -10.34
C PHE A 162 19.55 6.28 -10.91
N ASP A 163 18.96 6.24 -12.12
CA ASP A 163 18.50 4.99 -12.74
C ASP A 163 19.61 3.92 -12.83
N ASP A 164 20.86 4.37 -12.98
CA ASP A 164 22.05 3.51 -12.98
C ASP A 164 22.24 2.72 -11.67
N PHE A 165 21.62 3.14 -10.55
CA PHE A 165 21.63 2.36 -9.31
C PHE A 165 20.97 0.98 -9.49
N ALA A 166 20.11 0.82 -10.49
CA ALA A 166 19.50 -0.47 -10.82
C ALA A 166 20.52 -1.52 -11.27
N ALA A 167 21.69 -1.08 -11.77
CA ALA A 167 22.75 -1.94 -12.25
C ALA A 167 23.80 -2.27 -11.17
N LEU A 168 23.75 -1.65 -10.00
CA LEU A 168 24.70 -1.91 -8.93
C LEU A 168 24.50 -3.31 -8.33
N PRO A 169 25.59 -3.99 -7.91
CA PRO A 169 25.48 -5.27 -7.24
C PRO A 169 24.91 -5.07 -5.83
N PHE A 170 23.67 -5.50 -5.61
CA PHE A 170 23.05 -5.53 -4.29
C PHE A 170 23.17 -6.92 -3.63
N PRO A 171 23.22 -7.00 -2.29
CA PRO A 171 23.31 -8.29 -1.58
C PRO A 171 22.10 -9.21 -1.83
N SER A 172 20.96 -8.66 -2.25
CA SER A 172 19.76 -9.42 -2.60
C SER A 172 19.85 -10.04 -4.01
N SER A 173 19.28 -11.22 -4.19
CA SER A 173 19.15 -11.87 -5.50
C SER A 173 18.23 -11.14 -6.49
N LEU A 174 17.45 -10.16 -6.01
CA LEU A 174 16.64 -9.27 -6.83
C LEU A 174 17.38 -7.93 -6.98
N ALA A 175 17.44 -7.45 -8.23
CA ALA A 175 17.90 -6.09 -8.52
C ALA A 175 17.01 -5.08 -7.78
N PRO A 176 17.58 -3.97 -7.28
CA PRO A 176 16.81 -2.92 -6.64
C PRO A 176 15.81 -2.33 -7.65
N LYS A 177 14.69 -1.84 -7.12
CA LYS A 177 13.73 -1.06 -7.90
C LYS A 177 13.86 0.40 -7.52
N ILE A 178 13.91 1.25 -8.54
CA ILE A 178 13.96 2.70 -8.41
C ILE A 178 12.60 3.22 -8.83
N VAL A 179 12.01 4.07 -7.99
CA VAL A 179 10.74 4.73 -8.27
C VAL A 179 10.94 6.23 -8.11
N HIS A 180 10.58 6.99 -9.16
CA HIS A 180 10.68 8.44 -9.17
C HIS A 180 9.41 9.02 -8.57
N LEU A 181 9.48 9.46 -7.32
CA LEU A 181 8.35 9.96 -6.56
C LEU A 181 8.10 11.43 -6.88
N THR A 182 6.84 11.76 -7.08
CA THR A 182 6.35 13.13 -6.93
C THR A 182 6.30 13.52 -5.45
N LYS A 183 6.19 14.82 -5.18
CA LYS A 183 5.99 15.34 -3.82
C LYS A 183 4.81 14.64 -3.11
N ASP A 184 3.71 14.45 -3.81
CA ASP A 184 2.47 13.93 -3.23
C ASP A 184 2.53 12.41 -3.01
N GLU A 185 3.49 11.72 -3.61
CA GLU A 185 3.74 10.29 -3.37
C GLU A 185 4.62 10.06 -2.14
N LEU A 186 5.41 11.04 -1.70
CA LEU A 186 6.20 10.94 -0.47
C LEU A 186 5.29 10.91 0.76
N PRO A 187 5.27 9.80 1.54
CA PRO A 187 4.48 9.71 2.76
C PRO A 187 4.86 10.74 3.82
N ASP A 188 3.87 11.15 4.61
CA ASP A 188 4.02 12.00 5.79
C ASP A 188 4.10 11.21 7.11
N SER A 189 4.38 9.91 7.03
CA SER A 189 4.53 9.00 8.16
C SER A 189 5.82 8.19 8.04
N GLN A 190 6.61 8.17 9.11
CA GLN A 190 7.86 7.40 9.17
C GLN A 190 7.62 5.92 8.89
N VAL A 191 6.53 5.34 9.43
CA VAL A 191 6.20 3.92 9.27
C VAL A 191 6.02 3.56 7.80
N MET A 192 5.44 4.48 7.01
CA MET A 192 5.22 4.28 5.57
C MET A 192 6.51 4.50 4.76
N LEU A 193 7.43 5.33 5.25
CA LEU A 193 8.74 5.54 4.62
C LEU A 193 9.68 4.33 4.77
N ARG A 194 9.41 3.40 5.71
CA ARG A 194 10.19 2.17 5.88
C ARG A 194 10.17 1.25 4.65
N ALA A 195 9.19 1.44 3.76
CA ALA A 195 9.18 0.79 2.46
C ALA A 195 10.46 1.06 1.64
N PHE A 196 11.12 2.20 1.85
CA PHE A 196 12.32 2.60 1.12
C PHE A 196 13.60 2.26 1.89
N ASP A 197 14.52 1.57 1.24
CA ASP A 197 15.88 1.33 1.75
C ASP A 197 16.75 2.58 1.64
N LEU A 198 16.47 3.40 0.62
CA LEU A 198 17.10 4.68 0.37
C LEU A 198 16.05 5.65 -0.19
N ILE A 199 16.05 6.86 0.35
CA ILE A 199 15.40 8.01 -0.26
C ILE A 199 16.51 8.92 -0.79
N ALA A 200 16.52 9.17 -2.10
CA ALA A 200 17.45 10.08 -2.73
C ALA A 200 16.69 11.35 -3.18
N VAL A 201 17.25 12.52 -2.86
CA VAL A 201 16.69 13.80 -3.27
C VAL A 201 17.77 14.57 -4.02
N ASN A 202 17.54 14.88 -5.29
CA ASN A 202 18.49 15.61 -6.12
C ASN A 202 17.75 16.60 -7.01
N ASP A 203 18.24 17.85 -7.08
CA ASP A 203 17.61 18.91 -7.88
C ASP A 203 16.09 18.98 -7.68
N PHE A 204 15.64 18.94 -6.42
CA PHE A 204 14.23 18.97 -6.04
C PHE A 204 13.99 20.01 -4.95
N ALA A 205 12.91 20.78 -5.04
CA ALA A 205 12.60 21.87 -4.11
C ALA A 205 12.00 21.34 -2.80
N THR A 206 12.85 21.04 -1.81
CA THR A 206 12.42 20.43 -0.54
C THR A 206 11.69 21.39 0.40
N ASP A 207 11.83 22.70 0.20
CA ASP A 207 11.03 23.73 0.89
C ASP A 207 9.52 23.58 0.61
N GLY A 208 9.18 22.95 -0.52
CA GLY A 208 7.82 22.56 -0.87
C GLY A 208 7.23 21.46 0.02
N PHE A 209 8.02 20.66 0.76
CA PHE A 209 7.47 19.59 1.60
C PHE A 209 6.54 20.13 2.70
N THR A 210 5.51 19.34 3.04
CA THR A 210 4.67 19.65 4.21
C THR A 210 5.46 19.45 5.50
N SER A 211 4.95 19.99 6.61
CA SER A 211 5.55 19.74 7.93
C SER A 211 5.54 18.26 8.30
N GLY A 212 4.49 17.52 7.92
CA GLY A 212 4.40 16.07 8.13
C GLY A 212 5.46 15.30 7.35
N GLN A 213 5.66 15.63 6.08
CA GLN A 213 6.71 15.00 5.24
C GLN A 213 8.11 15.25 5.79
N ARG A 214 8.42 16.49 6.23
CA ARG A 214 9.71 16.81 6.84
C ARG A 214 9.95 16.06 8.15
N ALA A 215 8.92 15.98 9.01
CA ALA A 215 8.98 15.22 10.26
C ALA A 215 9.18 13.72 9.97
N ALA A 216 8.43 13.16 9.02
CA ALA A 216 8.56 11.77 8.62
C ALA A 216 9.96 11.42 8.08
N LEU A 217 10.56 12.28 7.24
CA LEU A 217 11.94 12.12 6.77
C LEU A 217 12.95 12.17 7.92
N THR A 218 12.75 13.09 8.87
CA THR A 218 13.59 13.21 10.06
C THR A 218 13.55 11.93 10.89
N ASP A 219 12.35 11.46 11.20
CA ASP A 219 12.14 10.23 11.96
C ASP A 219 12.64 8.99 11.20
N TYR A 220 12.49 8.95 9.87
CA TYR A 220 13.01 7.88 9.02
C TYR A 220 14.53 7.74 9.17
N VAL A 221 15.27 8.84 9.04
CA VAL A 221 16.74 8.82 9.21
C VAL A 221 17.13 8.51 10.65
N ALA A 222 16.42 9.07 11.64
CA ALA A 222 16.67 8.79 13.06
C ALA A 222 16.51 7.30 13.40
N ASN A 223 15.59 6.61 12.72
CA ASN A 223 15.33 5.17 12.86
C ASN A 223 16.16 4.28 11.91
N GLY A 224 17.22 4.81 11.31
CA GLY A 224 18.19 4.04 10.52
C GLY A 224 17.90 3.96 9.02
N GLY A 225 16.91 4.72 8.53
CA GLY A 225 16.70 4.92 7.10
C GLY A 225 17.86 5.69 6.45
N SER A 226 18.13 5.42 5.18
CA SER A 226 19.19 6.11 4.42
C SER A 226 18.61 7.24 3.60
N LEU A 227 19.17 8.45 3.75
CA LEU A 227 18.82 9.63 2.98
C LEU A 227 20.05 10.12 2.21
N LEU A 228 19.96 10.19 0.88
CA LEU A 228 20.98 10.78 0.00
C LEU A 228 20.49 12.14 -0.50
N LEU A 229 21.30 13.18 -0.32
CA LEU A 229 21.00 14.54 -0.74
C LEU A 229 21.99 14.99 -1.79
N GLY A 230 21.51 15.28 -3.01
CA GLY A 230 22.32 15.78 -4.10
C GLY A 230 22.86 17.19 -3.83
N THR A 231 24.19 17.31 -3.79
CA THR A 231 24.91 18.54 -3.45
C THR A 231 25.54 19.26 -4.65
N GLY A 232 25.03 19.01 -5.87
CA GLY A 232 25.48 19.65 -7.10
C GLY A 232 25.04 21.11 -7.26
N ALA A 233 24.95 21.61 -8.50
CA ALA A 233 24.62 23.02 -8.79
C ALA A 233 23.27 23.48 -8.19
N ALA A 234 22.34 22.56 -7.96
CA ALA A 234 21.03 22.83 -7.36
C ALA A 234 20.98 22.64 -5.82
N TRP A 235 22.12 22.50 -5.14
CA TRP A 235 22.15 22.15 -3.71
C TRP A 235 21.32 23.08 -2.83
N HIS A 236 21.32 24.40 -3.10
CA HIS A 236 20.52 25.37 -2.35
C HIS A 236 19.03 25.00 -2.36
N LYS A 237 18.51 24.61 -3.53
CA LYS A 237 17.12 24.17 -3.74
C LYS A 237 16.87 22.81 -3.06
N THR A 238 17.80 21.86 -3.22
CA THR A 238 17.72 20.52 -2.61
C THR A 238 17.68 20.59 -1.08
N LEU A 239 18.45 21.48 -0.47
CA LEU A 239 18.57 21.55 0.99
C LEU A 239 17.62 22.54 1.68
N ALA A 240 16.89 23.37 0.91
CA ALA A 240 16.09 24.49 1.44
C ALA A 240 15.05 24.09 2.50
N GLY A 241 14.45 22.91 2.38
CA GLY A 241 13.47 22.38 3.34
C GLY A 241 13.99 21.22 4.20
N VAL A 242 15.27 20.89 4.11
CA VAL A 242 15.87 19.80 4.90
C VAL A 242 16.22 20.32 6.30
N GLY A 243 15.82 19.59 7.34
CA GLY A 243 16.16 19.92 8.72
C GLY A 243 17.67 19.96 8.95
N ALA A 244 18.15 20.94 9.71
CA ALA A 244 19.59 21.09 10.00
C ALA A 244 20.18 19.91 10.79
N ASP A 245 19.33 19.16 11.48
CA ASP A 245 19.63 17.92 12.20
C ASP A 245 19.87 16.72 11.27
N LEU A 246 19.34 16.75 10.05
CA LEU A 246 19.61 15.74 9.02
C LEU A 246 20.94 15.97 8.30
N LEU A 247 21.32 17.24 8.14
CA LEU A 247 22.51 17.62 7.38
C LEU A 247 23.80 17.25 8.15
N PRO A 248 24.77 16.58 7.52
CA PRO A 248 26.05 16.23 8.14
C PRO A 248 27.03 17.41 8.19
N MET A 249 26.67 18.56 7.60
CA MET A 249 27.42 19.80 7.67
C MET A 249 26.47 20.99 7.77
N GLN A 250 26.80 21.97 8.62
CA GLN A 250 26.22 23.31 8.54
C GLN A 250 27.01 24.14 7.55
N VAL A 251 26.35 24.55 6.47
CA VAL A 251 26.96 25.41 5.44
C VAL A 251 27.13 26.83 6.00
N THR A 252 28.36 27.32 6.04
CA THR A 252 28.70 28.68 6.51
C THR A 252 29.20 29.59 5.39
N GLY A 253 29.48 29.03 4.21
CA GLY A 253 29.85 29.78 3.01
C GLY A 253 29.92 28.89 1.77
N THR A 254 30.19 29.52 0.63
CA THR A 254 30.51 28.81 -0.62
C THR A 254 31.76 29.38 -1.25
N SER A 255 32.43 28.57 -2.07
CA SER A 255 33.59 28.98 -2.84
C SER A 255 33.53 28.41 -4.25
N MET A 256 33.93 29.21 -5.24
CA MET A 256 34.04 28.75 -6.63
C MET A 256 35.42 28.15 -6.86
N ILE A 257 35.47 26.86 -7.18
CA ILE A 257 36.68 26.16 -7.58
C ILE A 257 36.71 26.09 -9.10
N ALA A 258 37.63 26.83 -9.70
CA ALA A 258 37.85 26.78 -11.14
C ALA A 258 38.54 25.46 -11.53
N SER A 259 37.94 24.74 -12.48
CA SER A 259 38.50 23.56 -13.13
C SER A 259 39.14 22.50 -12.20
N PRO A 260 38.41 21.98 -11.20
CA PRO A 260 38.90 20.84 -10.45
C PRO A 260 39.01 19.63 -11.39
N ALA A 261 40.19 19.01 -11.41
CA ALA A 261 40.47 17.86 -12.28
C ALA A 261 39.49 16.69 -12.07
N ALA A 262 39.03 16.50 -10.83
CA ALA A 262 38.04 15.48 -10.47
C ALA A 262 36.64 15.73 -11.05
N ALA A 263 36.36 16.95 -11.52
CA ALA A 263 35.06 17.36 -12.06
C ALA A 263 35.11 17.68 -13.56
N GLY A 264 36.06 17.10 -14.28
CA GLY A 264 36.16 17.27 -15.74
C GLY A 264 36.50 18.69 -16.20
N GLY A 265 37.01 19.55 -15.31
CA GLY A 265 37.45 20.91 -15.66
C GLY A 265 36.36 21.99 -15.64
N ALA A 266 35.12 21.66 -15.27
CA ALA A 266 34.06 22.65 -15.06
C ALA A 266 34.31 23.46 -13.78
N THR A 267 33.85 24.72 -13.73
CA THR A 267 33.88 25.48 -12.47
C THR A 267 32.82 24.90 -11.53
N LEU A 268 33.19 24.61 -10.28
CA LEU A 268 32.29 24.09 -9.27
C LEU A 268 32.06 25.11 -8.16
N GLU A 269 30.81 25.27 -7.74
CA GLU A 269 30.51 25.83 -6.43
C GLU A 269 30.66 24.74 -5.37
N VAL A 270 31.43 25.01 -4.32
CA VAL A 270 31.64 24.09 -3.20
C VAL A 270 31.20 24.77 -1.91
N ALA A 271 30.28 24.13 -1.20
CA ALA A 271 29.88 24.56 0.14
C ALA A 271 31.02 24.33 1.14
N THR A 272 31.28 25.31 1.99
CA THR A 272 32.19 25.22 3.13
C THR A 272 31.38 25.38 4.42
N GLY A 273 31.86 24.74 5.49
CA GLY A 273 31.06 24.61 6.68
C GLY A 273 31.76 23.88 7.81
N SER A 274 31.04 23.74 8.92
CA SER A 274 31.43 22.88 10.03
C SER A 274 30.61 21.61 10.01
N LEU A 275 31.27 20.47 10.22
CA LEU A 275 30.58 19.19 10.40
C LEU A 275 29.55 19.28 11.53
N SER A 276 28.40 18.66 11.31
CA SER A 276 27.33 18.49 12.29
C SER A 276 27.07 17.00 12.53
N GLY A 277 26.23 16.69 13.53
CA GLY A 277 25.88 15.31 13.86
C GLY A 277 24.84 14.65 12.95
N GLY A 278 24.49 15.27 11.82
CA GLY A 278 23.49 14.75 10.90
C GLY A 278 23.97 13.50 10.16
N ARG A 279 23.01 12.72 9.68
CA ARG A 279 23.21 11.34 9.18
C ARG A 279 22.87 11.15 7.71
N ALA A 280 22.44 12.21 7.01
CA ALA A 280 22.25 12.14 5.56
C ALA A 280 23.60 11.98 4.85
N TRP A 281 23.59 11.25 3.74
CA TRP A 281 24.70 11.17 2.78
C TRP A 281 24.61 12.39 1.84
N LEU A 282 25.77 12.98 1.50
CA LEU A 282 25.89 14.13 0.57
C LEU A 282 26.55 13.72 -0.75
#